data_AF-A0A6A4GTC4-F1
#
_entry.id   AF-A0A6A4GTC4-F1
#
_cell.length_a   1.000
_cell.length_b   1.000
_cell.length_c   1.000
_cell.angle_alpha   90.00
_cell.angle_beta   90.00
_cell.angle_gamma   90.00
#
_symmetry.space_group_name_H-M   'P 1'
#
loop_
_entity.id
_entity.type
_entity.pdbx_description
1 polymer ?
#
loop_
_entity_poly.entity_id
_entity_poly.type
_entity_poly.pdbx_seq_one_letter_code
_entity_poly.pdbx_strand_id
1 'polypeptide(L)'
;MFHATDVVVVLAASILLGAPLVASFDLSTYTNTTAIYEAVLSYNAAHATTSLHGKRGPSVPTGYELVFESNAANNAPGYMGFDLLDTFDISACAEACNEADEDLNGGLCKYFNVWQTIVNGTPSAAVCAKYYLATNQSTAVNTGDSTVTVGDSLGYRRLSALPDGTFEGFSCPTPTPQGGCNCYTEEFGGWIGTSDPGGFLDATIDYFCVPEFFSHFGNSYAQLGGDAANQFNGTLTTVNSLTTVAGSSYTLEFFIRAQHAPQPNFPDITPAMDIIWNGETIAGLGGFFPDWTWESFQVEGTGSDTLAFHGGVWPNTIALDDIYLLLN
;
A
#
# COMPACT_ATOMS: atom_id res chain seq x y z
N MET A 1 -11.64 29.57 -12.81
CA MET A 1 -11.54 30.08 -11.43
C MET A 1 -12.48 29.24 -10.58
N PHE A 2 -12.05 28.02 -10.24
CA PHE A 2 -12.79 27.11 -9.36
C PHE A 2 -12.17 27.23 -7.97
N HIS A 3 -12.98 27.55 -6.98
CA HIS A 3 -12.55 27.63 -5.58
C HIS A 3 -12.53 26.23 -4.98
N ALA A 4 -11.37 25.87 -4.44
CA ALA A 4 -11.19 24.75 -3.52
C ALA A 4 -11.72 25.16 -2.14
N THR A 5 -12.99 24.86 -1.89
CA THR A 5 -13.55 24.79 -0.54
C THR A 5 -14.64 23.74 -0.60
N ASP A 6 -14.29 22.49 -0.33
CA ASP A 6 -15.20 21.46 0.18
C ASP A 6 -14.34 20.31 0.73
N VAL A 7 -13.73 20.58 1.89
CA VAL A 7 -13.37 19.56 2.86
C VAL A 7 -14.04 19.99 4.16
N VAL A 8 -14.61 19.04 4.89
CA VAL A 8 -15.39 19.18 6.13
C VAL A 8 -16.89 19.43 5.91
N VAL A 9 -17.68 18.35 5.79
CA VAL A 9 -18.80 18.02 6.71
C VAL A 9 -19.15 16.53 6.58
N VAL A 10 -18.50 15.66 7.36
CA VAL A 10 -19.11 14.41 7.85
C VAL A 10 -18.67 14.23 9.31
N LEU A 11 -19.33 14.94 10.23
CA LEU A 11 -19.17 14.70 11.68
C LEU A 11 -20.37 15.30 12.41
N ALA A 12 -21.50 14.58 12.35
CA ALA A 12 -22.65 14.85 13.22
C ALA A 12 -23.48 13.58 13.43
N ALA A 13 -22.89 12.53 14.01
CA ALA A 13 -23.67 11.41 14.57
C ALA A 13 -23.01 10.65 15.75
N SER A 14 -21.76 10.95 16.15
CA SER A 14 -21.05 10.08 17.12
C SER A 14 -21.01 10.58 18.58
N ILE A 15 -21.71 11.67 18.94
CA ILE A 15 -21.55 12.32 20.26
C ILE A 15 -22.25 11.58 21.43
N LEU A 16 -22.98 10.49 21.20
CA LEU A 16 -23.76 9.84 22.28
C LEU A 16 -23.17 8.56 22.89
N LEU A 17 -21.98 8.08 22.49
CA LEU A 17 -21.45 6.80 22.98
C LEU A 17 -20.00 6.80 23.53
N GLY A 18 -19.34 7.96 23.68
CA GLY A 18 -18.00 7.99 24.27
C GLY A 18 -16.96 7.19 23.47
N ALA A 19 -17.17 7.02 22.16
CA ALA A 19 -16.20 6.40 21.28
C ALA A 19 -14.98 7.32 21.12
N PRO A 20 -13.74 6.78 21.11
CA PRO A 20 -12.55 7.58 20.82
C PRO A 20 -12.66 8.24 19.45
N LEU A 21 -12.16 9.47 19.35
CA LEU A 21 -11.93 10.17 18.07
C LEU A 21 -10.93 9.34 17.27
N VAL A 22 -11.40 8.51 16.35
CA VAL A 22 -10.55 7.82 15.38
C VAL A 22 -10.16 8.84 14.32
N ALA A 23 -8.86 9.04 14.11
CA ALA A 23 -8.38 9.81 12.99
C ALA A 23 -8.80 9.08 11.70
N SER A 24 -9.67 9.67 10.90
CA SER A 24 -9.86 9.23 9.52
C SER A 24 -8.55 9.47 8.80
N PHE A 25 -7.87 8.41 8.37
CA PHE A 25 -6.70 8.54 7.51
C PHE A 25 -7.14 9.23 6.22
N ASP A 26 -6.58 10.41 5.93
CA ASP A 26 -6.82 11.09 4.68
C ASP A 26 -5.96 10.43 3.58
N LEU A 27 -6.44 9.28 3.10
CA LEU A 27 -5.85 8.57 1.96
C LEU A 27 -6.15 9.27 0.62
N SER A 28 -6.70 10.50 0.65
CA SER A 28 -7.21 11.22 -0.51
C SER A 28 -6.24 12.23 -1.10
N THR A 29 -4.93 12.09 -0.88
CA THR A 29 -3.95 12.90 -1.61
C THR A 29 -4.00 12.53 -3.09
N TYR A 30 -4.80 13.28 -3.85
CA TYR A 30 -4.89 13.19 -5.30
C TYR A 30 -3.74 13.93 -5.96
N THR A 31 -3.45 13.58 -7.22
CA THR A 31 -2.42 14.24 -8.03
C THR A 31 -2.60 15.76 -8.03
N ASN A 32 -1.57 16.51 -7.60
CA ASN A 32 -1.57 17.97 -7.64
C ASN A 32 -1.15 18.49 -9.03
N THR A 33 -2.07 18.41 -10.00
CA THR A 33 -1.83 18.78 -11.40
C THR A 33 -1.46 20.24 -11.58
N THR A 34 -2.04 21.15 -10.78
CA THR A 34 -1.71 22.57 -10.77
C THR A 34 -0.23 22.80 -10.45
N ALA A 35 0.27 22.21 -9.37
CA ALA A 35 1.67 22.35 -8.97
C ALA A 35 2.63 21.78 -10.03
N ILE A 36 2.26 20.64 -10.65
CA ILE A 36 3.04 20.07 -11.74
C ILE A 36 3.14 21.04 -12.91
N TYR A 37 2.02 21.64 -13.35
CA TYR A 37 2.02 22.54 -14.50
C TYR A 37 2.80 23.83 -14.25
N GLU A 38 2.67 24.40 -13.05
CA GLU A 38 3.47 25.56 -12.64
C GLU A 38 4.98 25.25 -12.66
N ALA A 39 5.38 24.07 -12.18
CA ALA A 39 6.77 23.62 -12.23
C ALA A 39 7.27 23.39 -13.66
N VAL A 40 6.45 22.77 -14.52
CA VAL A 40 6.77 22.55 -15.94
C VAL A 40 6.99 23.88 -16.67
N LEU A 41 6.11 24.86 -16.47
CA LEU A 41 6.25 26.18 -17.08
C LEU A 41 7.52 26.89 -16.61
N SER A 42 7.83 26.80 -15.31
CA SER A 42 9.05 27.37 -14.72
C SER A 42 10.31 26.70 -15.26
N TYR A 43 10.31 25.36 -15.34
CA TYR A 43 11.39 24.57 -15.91
C TYR A 43 11.64 24.94 -17.38
N ASN A 44 10.59 25.07 -18.18
CA ASN A 44 10.68 25.44 -19.59
C ASN A 44 11.20 26.86 -19.83
N ALA A 45 10.85 27.79 -18.94
CA ALA A 45 11.40 29.14 -18.98
C ALA A 45 12.91 29.16 -18.72
N ALA A 46 13.41 28.23 -17.90
CA ALA A 46 14.84 28.11 -17.58
C ALA A 46 15.65 27.29 -18.60
N HIS A 47 15.05 26.28 -19.23
CA HIS A 47 15.74 25.30 -20.10
C HIS A 47 15.39 25.47 -21.59
N ALA A 48 15.14 26.70 -22.02
CA ALA A 48 14.73 27.00 -23.39
C ALA A 48 15.65 26.32 -24.42
N THR A 49 15.06 25.45 -25.25
CA THR A 49 15.57 24.84 -26.51
C THR A 49 16.14 23.43 -26.52
N THR A 50 16.22 22.69 -25.41
CA THR A 50 16.43 21.24 -25.51
C THR A 50 15.11 20.55 -25.87
N SER A 51 14.89 20.36 -27.18
CA SER A 51 13.89 19.39 -27.64
C SER A 51 14.19 18.06 -26.94
N LEU A 52 13.19 17.51 -26.25
CA LEU A 52 13.21 16.14 -25.74
C LEU A 52 13.42 15.17 -26.91
N HIS A 53 14.68 14.95 -27.25
CA HIS A 53 15.13 13.97 -28.21
C HIS A 53 15.90 12.91 -27.43
N GLY A 54 15.16 11.95 -26.87
CA GLY A 54 15.78 11.02 -25.94
C GLY A 54 14.95 9.78 -25.73
N LYS A 55 15.25 8.78 -26.56
CA LYS A 55 15.23 7.34 -26.29
C LYS A 55 14.25 6.89 -25.19
N ARG A 56 13.11 6.32 -25.61
CA ARG A 56 12.30 5.46 -24.75
C ARG A 56 13.25 4.42 -24.12
N GLY A 57 13.36 4.41 -22.79
CA GLY A 57 14.18 3.46 -22.03
C GLY A 57 13.77 2.00 -22.28
N PRO A 58 14.36 1.02 -21.57
CA PRO A 58 13.80 -0.34 -21.57
C PRO A 58 12.30 -0.26 -21.25
N SER A 59 11.48 -1.06 -21.93
CA SER A 59 10.02 -0.90 -21.86
C SER A 59 9.45 -1.10 -20.45
N VAL A 60 10.18 -1.80 -19.57
CA VAL A 60 9.79 -2.10 -18.19
C VAL A 60 11.03 -2.16 -17.28
N PRO A 61 11.13 -1.33 -16.22
CA PRO A 61 12.19 -1.44 -15.20
C PRO A 61 12.13 -2.76 -14.42
N THR A 62 13.27 -3.17 -13.86
CA THR A 62 13.33 -4.36 -13.00
C THR A 62 12.49 -4.14 -11.75
N GLY A 63 11.69 -5.14 -11.34
CA GLY A 63 10.79 -5.01 -10.19
C GLY A 63 9.48 -4.27 -10.50
N TYR A 64 9.23 -3.92 -11.76
CA TYR A 64 8.00 -3.26 -12.19
C TYR A 64 7.29 -4.03 -13.32
N GLU A 65 6.02 -3.69 -13.52
CA GLU A 65 5.27 -4.05 -14.73
C GLU A 65 4.60 -2.81 -15.32
N LEU A 66 4.45 -2.80 -16.65
CA LEU A 66 3.68 -1.78 -17.35
C LEU A 66 2.17 -2.12 -17.23
N VAL A 67 1.40 -1.24 -16.61
CA VAL A 67 -0.05 -1.45 -16.42
C VAL A 67 -0.92 -0.65 -17.39
N PHE A 68 -0.40 0.42 -18.01
CA PHE A 68 -1.08 1.08 -19.13
C PHE A 68 -0.18 1.96 -20.01
N GLU A 69 -0.67 2.25 -21.22
CA GLU A 69 -0.19 3.32 -22.10
C GLU A 69 -1.37 4.21 -22.52
N SER A 70 -1.23 5.54 -22.46
CA SER A 70 -2.27 6.48 -22.85
C SER A 70 -1.72 7.88 -23.22
N ASN A 71 -2.62 8.84 -23.47
CA ASN A 71 -2.30 10.27 -23.61
C ASN A 71 -2.88 11.09 -22.43
N ALA A 72 -3.05 10.46 -21.28
CA ALA A 72 -3.56 11.08 -20.07
C ALA A 72 -2.73 10.66 -18.86
N ALA A 73 -2.48 11.59 -17.95
CA ALA A 73 -1.79 11.33 -16.69
C ALA A 73 -2.79 10.88 -15.62
N ASN A 74 -2.29 10.15 -14.62
CA ASN A 74 -3.13 9.72 -13.50
C ASN A 74 -3.58 10.91 -12.65
N ASN A 75 -4.87 10.93 -12.32
CA ASN A 75 -5.43 11.64 -11.19
C ASN A 75 -5.95 10.59 -10.20
N ALA A 76 -5.07 10.12 -9.33
CA ALA A 76 -5.30 8.96 -8.47
C ALA A 76 -4.96 9.29 -7.01
N PRO A 77 -5.57 8.59 -6.04
CA PRO A 77 -5.20 8.71 -4.63
C PRO A 77 -3.80 8.15 -4.37
N GLY A 78 -3.25 8.52 -3.22
CA GLY A 78 -1.94 8.09 -2.75
C GLY A 78 -0.76 8.80 -3.41
N TYR A 79 -0.96 10.04 -3.87
CA TYR A 79 0.07 10.84 -4.54
C TYR A 79 1.19 11.25 -3.57
N MET A 80 2.44 10.94 -3.95
CA MET A 80 3.66 11.19 -3.16
C MET A 80 4.51 12.36 -3.72
N GLY A 81 4.00 13.09 -4.70
CA GLY A 81 4.75 14.14 -5.40
C GLY A 81 5.28 13.72 -6.77
N PHE A 82 6.17 14.54 -7.32
CA PHE A 82 6.69 14.36 -8.67
C PHE A 82 8.11 14.88 -8.84
N ASP A 83 8.78 14.35 -9.85
CA ASP A 83 10.06 14.85 -10.36
C ASP A 83 9.92 15.30 -11.81
N LEU A 84 10.70 16.33 -12.20
CA LEU A 84 10.87 16.72 -13.58
C LEU A 84 12.15 16.10 -14.12
N LEU A 85 12.04 15.48 -15.29
CA LEU A 85 13.14 14.81 -15.96
C LEU A 85 13.47 15.53 -17.29
N ASP A 86 14.76 15.72 -17.54
CA ASP A 86 15.28 16.32 -18.78
C ASP A 86 15.07 15.41 -20.00
N THR A 87 14.89 14.11 -19.77
CA THR A 87 14.63 13.07 -20.77
C THR A 87 13.46 12.18 -20.37
N PHE A 88 12.79 11.56 -21.35
CA PHE A 88 11.76 10.55 -21.09
C PHE A 88 12.42 9.24 -20.64
N ASP A 89 12.90 9.21 -19.40
CA ASP A 89 13.65 8.11 -18.82
C ASP A 89 12.80 7.35 -17.79
N ILE A 90 12.30 6.19 -18.22
CA ILE A 90 11.47 5.30 -17.41
C ILE A 90 12.29 4.72 -16.24
N SER A 91 13.57 4.44 -16.44
CA SER A 91 14.45 3.89 -15.40
C SER A 91 14.75 4.92 -14.33
N ALA A 92 15.02 6.16 -14.70
CA ALA A 92 15.20 7.25 -13.73
C ALA A 92 13.93 7.49 -12.90
N CYS A 93 12.75 7.39 -13.49
CA CYS A 93 11.49 7.52 -12.74
C CYS A 93 11.25 6.35 -11.78
N ALA A 94 11.64 5.12 -12.16
CA ALA A 94 11.58 3.97 -11.26
C ALA A 94 12.54 4.11 -10.07
N GLU A 95 13.77 4.56 -10.31
CA GLU A 95 14.74 4.86 -9.25
C GLU A 95 14.20 5.93 -8.29
N ALA A 96 13.64 7.02 -8.82
CA ALA A 96 13.02 8.07 -8.02
C ALA A 96 11.79 7.60 -7.19
N CYS A 97 11.12 6.53 -7.63
CA CYS A 97 10.07 5.86 -6.87
C CYS A 97 10.67 4.95 -5.79
N ASN A 98 11.69 4.15 -6.11
CA ASN A 98 12.39 3.31 -5.13
C ASN A 98 13.01 4.11 -3.98
N GLU A 99 13.51 5.32 -4.26
CA GLU A 99 14.16 6.22 -3.31
C GLU A 99 13.22 7.23 -2.65
N ALA A 100 11.92 7.24 -3.01
CA ALA A 100 10.98 8.15 -2.39
C ALA A 100 10.84 7.84 -0.89
N ASP A 101 10.89 8.88 -0.06
CA ASP A 101 10.57 8.78 1.36
C ASP A 101 9.18 8.16 1.55
N GLU A 102 9.01 7.39 2.63
CA GLU A 102 7.73 6.79 2.97
C GLU A 102 6.64 7.84 3.24
N ASP A 103 5.40 7.53 2.85
CA ASP A 103 4.23 8.20 3.40
C ASP A 103 3.78 7.44 4.66
N LEU A 104 3.66 8.13 5.79
CA LEU A 104 3.29 7.48 7.06
C LEU A 104 1.92 6.78 7.05
N ASN A 105 1.05 7.12 6.09
CA ASN A 105 -0.27 6.51 5.92
C ASN A 105 -0.32 5.56 4.71
N GLY A 106 0.73 5.51 3.88
CA GLY A 106 0.71 4.82 2.59
C GLY A 106 1.82 3.80 2.38
N GLY A 107 2.92 3.96 3.13
CA GLY A 107 4.15 3.21 3.01
C GLY A 107 5.00 3.72 1.85
N LEU A 108 5.74 2.81 1.23
CA LEU A 108 6.66 3.08 0.13
C LEU A 108 5.92 3.38 -1.18
N CYS A 109 6.67 3.93 -2.16
CA CYS A 109 6.16 4.07 -3.52
C CYS A 109 5.92 2.69 -4.17
N LYS A 110 4.67 2.46 -4.59
CA LYS A 110 4.20 1.21 -5.23
C LYS A 110 3.85 1.40 -6.69
N TYR A 111 3.80 2.64 -7.17
CA TYR A 111 3.39 2.96 -8.53
C TYR A 111 3.95 4.31 -8.98
N PHE A 112 4.26 4.42 -10.27
CA PHE A 112 4.57 5.71 -10.88
C PHE A 112 3.92 5.86 -12.26
N ASN A 113 3.66 7.11 -12.62
CA ASN A 113 3.23 7.52 -13.95
C ASN A 113 4.26 8.47 -14.56
N VAL A 114 4.89 8.04 -15.65
CA VAL A 114 5.81 8.87 -16.41
C VAL A 114 5.13 9.34 -17.70
N TRP A 115 5.16 10.64 -17.96
CA TRP A 115 4.50 11.21 -19.13
C TRP A 115 5.24 12.44 -19.67
N GLN A 116 5.07 12.71 -20.97
CA GLN A 116 5.69 13.83 -21.65
C GLN A 116 4.78 15.06 -21.58
N THR A 117 5.33 16.17 -21.15
CA THR A 117 4.68 17.48 -21.23
C THR A 117 4.88 18.06 -22.63
N ILE A 118 3.81 18.61 -23.19
CA ILE A 118 3.82 19.34 -24.45
C ILE A 118 3.36 20.76 -24.14
N VAL A 119 4.27 21.73 -24.24
CA VAL A 119 3.96 23.13 -23.96
C VAL A 119 3.86 23.91 -25.25
N ASN A 120 2.67 24.48 -25.51
CA ASN A 120 2.36 25.15 -26.77
C ASN A 120 2.69 24.31 -28.02
N GLY A 121 2.42 23.00 -27.96
CA GLY A 121 2.67 22.06 -29.07
C GLY A 121 4.11 21.55 -29.18
N THR A 122 5.02 21.94 -28.27
CA THR A 122 6.41 21.48 -28.27
C THR A 122 6.67 20.56 -27.08
N PRO A 123 7.13 19.31 -27.29
CA PRO A 123 7.62 18.44 -26.22
C PRO A 123 8.72 19.12 -25.40
N SER A 124 8.57 19.14 -24.07
CA SER A 124 9.35 20.05 -23.23
C SER A 124 10.08 19.40 -22.04
N ALA A 125 9.34 18.71 -21.17
CA ALA A 125 9.87 17.96 -20.02
C ALA A 125 9.14 16.61 -19.88
N ALA A 126 9.73 15.64 -19.19
CA ALA A 126 9.00 14.48 -18.71
C ALA A 126 8.67 14.67 -17.21
N VAL A 127 7.48 14.22 -16.81
CA VAL A 127 7.04 14.25 -15.42
C VAL A 127 7.01 12.82 -14.92
N CYS A 128 7.61 12.59 -13.75
CA CYS A 128 7.55 11.34 -13.00
C CYS A 128 6.66 11.57 -11.77
N ALA A 129 5.39 11.15 -11.83
CA ALA A 129 4.46 11.24 -10.69
C ALA A 129 4.47 9.92 -9.91
N LYS A 130 4.60 9.99 -8.58
CA LYS A 130 4.81 8.82 -7.70
C LYS A 130 3.62 8.60 -6.77
N TYR A 131 3.34 7.34 -6.45
CA TYR A 131 2.17 6.96 -5.65
C TYR A 131 2.47 5.76 -4.75
N TYR A 132 1.95 5.79 -3.52
CA TYR A 132 1.99 4.66 -2.60
C TYR A 132 0.81 3.70 -2.81
N LEU A 133 -0.24 4.12 -3.53
CA LEU A 133 -1.30 3.24 -4.00
C LEU A 133 -1.10 2.93 -5.48
N ALA A 134 -1.07 1.64 -5.81
CA ALA A 134 -1.05 1.23 -7.19
C ALA A 134 -2.38 1.55 -7.88
N THR A 135 -2.31 2.04 -9.12
CA THR A 135 -3.49 2.38 -9.92
C THR A 135 -3.35 1.83 -11.35
N ASN A 136 -4.30 2.18 -12.22
CA ASN A 136 -4.37 1.69 -13.60
C ASN A 136 -4.91 2.78 -14.55
N GLN A 137 -5.17 2.40 -15.81
CA GLN A 137 -5.63 3.32 -16.84
C GLN A 137 -6.93 4.08 -16.50
N SER A 138 -7.80 3.52 -15.65
CA SER A 138 -9.08 4.15 -15.30
C SER A 138 -8.93 5.49 -14.59
N THR A 139 -7.79 5.74 -13.93
CA THR A 139 -7.49 7.02 -13.28
C THR A 139 -6.65 7.95 -14.17
N ALA A 140 -6.22 7.49 -15.35
CA ALA A 140 -5.52 8.29 -16.35
C ALA A 140 -6.51 9.20 -17.10
N VAL A 141 -6.98 10.25 -16.43
CA VAL A 141 -8.04 11.14 -16.93
C VAL A 141 -7.55 12.56 -17.22
N ASN A 142 -6.33 12.91 -16.80
CA ASN A 142 -5.80 14.25 -16.98
C ASN A 142 -5.08 14.38 -18.32
N THR A 143 -5.68 15.08 -19.29
CA THR A 143 -5.10 15.28 -20.62
C THR A 143 -4.34 16.61 -20.78
N GLY A 144 -4.33 17.47 -19.75
CA GLY A 144 -3.76 18.81 -19.83
C GLY A 144 -4.77 19.95 -19.78
N ASP A 145 -4.26 21.15 -20.06
CA ASP A 145 -5.03 22.36 -20.31
C ASP A 145 -4.62 23.01 -21.65
N SER A 146 -5.00 24.27 -21.88
CA SER A 146 -4.68 24.98 -23.13
C SER A 146 -3.19 25.29 -23.33
N THR A 147 -2.38 25.17 -22.27
CA THR A 147 -0.97 25.57 -22.24
C THR A 147 -0.06 24.34 -22.14
N VAL A 148 -0.38 23.42 -21.24
CA VAL A 148 0.37 22.18 -20.98
C VAL A 148 -0.52 20.99 -21.30
N THR A 149 -0.18 20.21 -22.32
CA THR A 149 -0.86 18.95 -22.61
C THR A 149 -0.01 17.73 -22.23
N VAL A 150 -0.68 16.62 -21.95
CA VAL A 150 -0.06 15.33 -21.64
C VAL A 150 0.08 14.50 -22.92
N GLY A 151 1.23 13.88 -23.12
CA GLY A 151 1.47 12.90 -24.18
C GLY A 151 2.32 11.73 -23.68
N ASP A 152 2.30 10.61 -24.42
CA ASP A 152 3.15 9.44 -24.16
C ASP A 152 3.14 9.01 -22.67
N SER A 153 1.96 8.88 -22.06
CA SER A 153 1.81 8.58 -20.64
C SER A 153 1.86 7.08 -20.39
N LEU A 154 2.76 6.64 -19.52
CA LEU A 154 2.97 5.25 -19.16
C LEU A 154 2.81 5.07 -17.65
N GLY A 155 2.07 4.04 -17.25
CA GLY A 155 1.86 3.68 -15.85
C GLY A 155 2.58 2.40 -15.48
N TYR A 156 3.34 2.42 -14.39
CA TYR A 156 4.12 1.28 -13.91
C TYR A 156 3.79 0.94 -12.46
N ARG A 157 3.49 -0.33 -12.20
CA ARG A 157 3.26 -0.86 -10.86
C ARG A 157 4.50 -1.61 -10.38
N ARG A 158 4.93 -1.35 -9.14
CA ARG A 158 6.00 -2.09 -8.48
C ARG A 158 5.46 -3.46 -8.07
N LEU A 159 6.24 -4.50 -8.34
CA LEU A 159 5.86 -5.87 -8.07
C LEU A 159 6.22 -6.24 -6.64
N SER A 160 5.25 -6.79 -5.90
CA SER A 160 5.50 -7.50 -4.66
C SER A 160 5.94 -8.92 -4.98
N ALA A 161 6.94 -9.42 -4.27
CA ALA A 161 7.29 -10.85 -4.28
C ALA A 161 6.35 -11.70 -3.42
N LEU A 162 5.46 -11.07 -2.62
CA LEU A 162 4.41 -11.75 -1.87
C LEU A 162 3.14 -11.92 -2.72
N PRO A 163 2.44 -13.06 -2.60
CA PRO A 163 1.11 -13.21 -3.17
C PRO A 163 0.10 -12.49 -2.25
N ASP A 164 -0.81 -11.70 -2.85
CA ASP A 164 -2.01 -11.12 -2.20
C ASP A 164 -1.83 -10.60 -0.76
N GLY A 165 -0.75 -9.88 -0.48
CA GLY A 165 -0.48 -9.34 0.87
C GLY A 165 -1.44 -8.24 1.33
N THR A 166 -2.32 -7.75 0.45
CA THR A 166 -3.43 -6.84 0.79
C THR A 166 -4.70 -7.60 1.17
N PHE A 167 -4.77 -8.92 0.94
CA PHE A 167 -5.91 -9.78 1.21
C PHE A 167 -7.22 -9.44 0.47
N GLU A 168 -7.27 -8.37 -0.30
CA GLU A 168 -8.43 -7.91 -1.08
C GLU A 168 -8.95 -8.88 -2.14
N GLY A 169 -8.21 -9.94 -2.47
CA GLY A 169 -8.77 -11.04 -3.26
C GLY A 169 -9.84 -11.82 -2.49
N PHE A 170 -9.78 -11.82 -1.15
CA PHE A 170 -10.72 -12.52 -0.29
C PHE A 170 -12.04 -11.73 -0.23
N SER A 171 -13.16 -12.44 -0.32
CA SER A 171 -14.48 -11.85 -0.17
C SER A 171 -15.47 -12.89 0.33
N CYS A 172 -16.51 -12.44 1.01
CA CYS A 172 -17.49 -13.38 1.56
C CYS A 172 -18.32 -14.06 0.46
N PRO A 173 -18.42 -15.40 0.45
CA PRO A 173 -19.09 -16.15 -0.61
C PRO A 173 -20.59 -15.87 -0.76
N THR A 174 -21.23 -15.20 0.20
CA THR A 174 -22.62 -14.69 0.12
C THR A 174 -22.91 -13.88 1.40
N PRO A 175 -23.74 -12.82 1.35
CA PRO A 175 -24.26 -12.20 2.57
C PRO A 175 -24.98 -13.27 3.39
N THR A 176 -24.66 -13.38 4.68
CA THR A 176 -25.42 -14.24 5.58
C THR A 176 -26.91 -13.87 5.53
N PRO A 177 -27.85 -14.78 5.82
CA PRO A 177 -29.27 -14.46 5.92
C PRO A 177 -29.58 -13.28 6.87
N GLN A 178 -28.66 -12.99 7.79
CA GLN A 178 -28.69 -11.87 8.73
C GLN A 178 -28.18 -10.54 8.14
N GLY A 179 -27.81 -10.51 6.86
CA GLY A 179 -27.31 -9.31 6.18
C GLY A 179 -25.88 -8.92 6.54
N GLY A 180 -25.18 -9.74 7.33
CA GLY A 180 -23.74 -9.56 7.60
C GLY A 180 -22.91 -10.14 6.46
N CYS A 181 -21.92 -9.40 6.01
CA CYS A 181 -20.87 -9.86 5.08
C CYS A 181 -19.51 -9.82 5.76
N ASN A 182 -19.48 -10.25 7.03
CA ASN A 182 -18.25 -10.51 7.75
C ASN A 182 -17.98 -12.01 7.67
N CYS A 183 -16.77 -12.40 7.31
CA CYS A 183 -16.35 -13.78 7.24
C CYS A 183 -14.84 -13.85 7.40
N TYR A 184 -14.33 -15.06 7.66
CA TYR A 184 -12.91 -15.32 7.79
C TYR A 184 -12.55 -16.67 7.16
N THR A 185 -11.26 -16.86 6.91
CA THR A 185 -10.68 -18.11 6.46
C THR A 185 -9.28 -18.27 7.08
N GLU A 186 -8.83 -19.49 7.30
CA GLU A 186 -7.44 -19.76 7.67
C GLU A 186 -6.53 -19.78 6.43
N GLU A 187 -7.07 -19.90 5.21
CA GLU A 187 -6.24 -19.97 4.00
C GLU A 187 -6.85 -19.16 2.86
N PHE A 188 -6.05 -18.26 2.27
CA PHE A 188 -6.40 -17.51 1.06
C PHE A 188 -5.15 -16.90 0.43
N GLY A 189 -5.16 -16.68 -0.90
CA GLY A 189 -4.18 -15.78 -1.53
C GLY A 189 -2.71 -16.22 -1.43
N GLY A 190 -2.42 -17.48 -1.08
CA GLY A 190 -1.06 -17.95 -0.82
C GLY A 190 -0.60 -17.79 0.63
N TRP A 191 -1.50 -17.47 1.55
CA TRP A 191 -1.30 -17.37 2.98
C TRP A 191 -2.08 -18.45 3.72
N ILE A 192 -1.52 -18.92 4.84
CA ILE A 192 -2.17 -19.83 5.78
C ILE A 192 -1.96 -19.36 7.22
N GLY A 193 -3.06 -19.21 7.94
CA GLY A 193 -3.14 -19.05 9.38
C GLY A 193 -3.14 -20.41 10.06
N THR A 194 -2.36 -20.53 11.13
CA THR A 194 -2.28 -21.73 11.97
C THR A 194 -2.25 -21.33 13.44
N SER A 195 -2.57 -22.28 14.30
CA SER A 195 -2.50 -22.14 15.75
C SER A 195 -1.36 -22.94 16.35
N ASP A 196 -0.82 -22.48 17.47
CA ASP A 196 0.01 -23.33 18.33
C ASP A 196 -0.73 -24.62 18.73
N PRO A 197 0.00 -25.70 19.09
CA PRO A 197 -0.63 -26.98 19.45
C PRO A 197 -1.70 -26.85 20.54
N GLY A 198 -2.95 -27.14 20.19
CA GLY A 198 -4.10 -27.05 21.07
C GLY A 198 -4.94 -25.78 20.91
N GLY A 199 -4.47 -24.82 20.12
CA GLY A 199 -5.24 -23.66 19.67
C GLY A 199 -6.13 -23.97 18.47
N PHE A 200 -6.95 -22.99 18.13
CA PHE A 200 -7.92 -23.04 17.03
C PHE A 200 -8.24 -21.61 16.59
N LEU A 201 -8.16 -21.32 15.29
CA LEU A 201 -8.46 -20.00 14.72
C LEU A 201 -7.67 -18.83 15.35
N ASP A 202 -6.40 -19.08 15.69
CA ASP A 202 -5.56 -18.05 16.29
C ASP A 202 -4.88 -17.16 15.24
N ALA A 203 -4.92 -17.55 13.96
CA ALA A 203 -4.55 -16.71 12.83
C ALA A 203 -5.57 -16.88 11.70
N THR A 204 -6.14 -15.77 11.23
CA THR A 204 -7.19 -15.75 10.21
C THR A 204 -6.95 -14.63 9.20
N ILE A 205 -7.56 -14.77 8.03
CA ILE A 205 -7.77 -13.70 7.06
C ILE A 205 -9.24 -13.34 7.14
N ASP A 206 -9.52 -12.08 7.47
CA ASP A 206 -10.84 -11.57 7.76
C ASP A 206 -11.31 -10.65 6.62
N TYR A 207 -12.62 -10.56 6.43
CA TYR A 207 -13.25 -9.63 5.51
C TYR A 207 -14.41 -8.93 6.22
N PHE A 208 -14.52 -7.61 6.07
CA PHE A 208 -15.59 -6.79 6.61
C PHE A 208 -16.08 -5.78 5.55
N CYS A 209 -17.40 -5.71 5.34
CA CYS A 209 -17.98 -4.72 4.44
C CYS A 209 -17.97 -3.27 4.95
N VAL A 210 -17.63 -3.05 6.22
CA VAL A 210 -17.47 -1.72 6.82
C VAL A 210 -16.00 -1.54 7.20
N PRO A 211 -15.14 -1.32 6.20
CA PRO A 211 -13.70 -1.48 6.34
C PRO A 211 -13.02 -0.45 7.24
N GLU A 212 -13.63 0.74 7.34
CA GLU A 212 -13.06 1.95 7.96
C GLU A 212 -12.59 1.77 9.42
N PHE A 213 -12.93 0.63 10.05
CA PHE A 213 -12.53 0.31 11.41
C PHE A 213 -11.59 -0.87 11.55
N PHE A 214 -11.38 -1.69 10.51
CA PHE A 214 -10.81 -3.03 10.68
C PHE A 214 -9.64 -3.34 9.75
N SER A 215 -9.62 -2.79 8.53
CA SER A 215 -8.51 -2.87 7.57
C SER A 215 -7.80 -1.52 7.50
N HIS A 216 -6.55 -1.52 7.03
CA HIS A 216 -5.82 -0.30 6.69
C HIS A 216 -6.31 0.22 5.33
N PHE A 217 -6.43 -0.67 4.36
CA PHE A 217 -6.96 -0.40 3.05
C PHE A 217 -7.93 -1.51 2.61
N GLY A 218 -8.91 -1.18 1.77
CA GLY A 218 -9.84 -2.19 1.26
C GLY A 218 -10.71 -2.81 2.37
N ASN A 219 -11.13 -4.07 2.25
CA ASN A 219 -12.09 -4.72 3.16
C ASN A 219 -11.52 -5.91 3.94
N SER A 220 -10.30 -6.32 3.67
CA SER A 220 -9.69 -7.49 4.23
C SER A 220 -8.37 -7.19 4.93
N TYR A 221 -8.03 -8.03 5.90
CA TYR A 221 -6.78 -7.96 6.65
C TYR A 221 -6.52 -9.34 7.28
N ALA A 222 -5.30 -9.58 7.73
CA ALA A 222 -4.99 -10.76 8.53
C ALA A 222 -5.01 -10.44 10.02
N GLN A 223 -5.51 -11.36 10.84
CA GLN A 223 -5.62 -11.23 12.28
C GLN A 223 -4.87 -12.36 12.99
N LEU A 224 -4.12 -12.01 14.04
CA LEU A 224 -3.55 -12.93 15.01
C LEU A 224 -4.24 -12.75 16.38
N GLY A 225 -4.41 -13.84 17.13
CA GLY A 225 -5.09 -13.87 18.43
C GLY A 225 -6.62 -13.85 18.34
N GLY A 226 -7.21 -14.43 17.29
CA GLY A 226 -8.62 -14.26 16.92
C GLY A 226 -9.67 -14.99 17.77
N ASP A 227 -9.38 -16.14 18.36
CA ASP A 227 -10.37 -16.92 19.11
C ASP A 227 -10.37 -16.60 20.62
N ALA A 228 -11.51 -16.08 21.10
CA ALA A 228 -11.74 -15.79 22.50
C ALA A 228 -11.74 -17.01 23.43
N ALA A 229 -11.83 -18.21 22.87
CA ALA A 229 -11.94 -19.45 23.62
C ALA A 229 -10.60 -20.01 24.11
N ASN A 230 -9.46 -19.54 23.61
CA ASN A 230 -8.15 -20.10 23.93
C ASN A 230 -7.06 -19.01 24.08
N GLN A 231 -5.91 -19.33 24.68
CA GLN A 231 -4.79 -18.39 24.92
C GLN A 231 -3.53 -18.85 24.17
N PHE A 232 -3.68 -19.23 22.90
CA PHE A 232 -2.59 -19.69 22.05
C PHE A 232 -2.19 -18.63 21.02
N ASN A 233 -0.94 -18.70 20.54
CA ASN A 233 -0.50 -17.82 19.46
C ASN A 233 -1.02 -18.30 18.12
N GLY A 234 -1.26 -17.32 17.24
CA GLY A 234 -1.44 -17.54 15.82
C GLY A 234 -0.13 -17.44 15.04
N THR A 235 -0.06 -18.12 13.90
CA THR A 235 0.98 -17.91 12.90
C THR A 235 0.35 -17.73 11.53
N LEU A 236 0.52 -16.55 10.93
CA LEU A 236 0.23 -16.30 9.52
C LEU A 236 1.50 -16.55 8.72
N THR A 237 1.48 -17.45 7.74
CA THR A 237 2.67 -17.77 6.92
C THR A 237 2.34 -17.94 5.45
N THR A 238 3.31 -17.69 4.59
CA THR A 238 3.23 -17.95 3.15
C THR A 238 3.20 -19.46 2.90
N VAL A 239 2.21 -19.95 2.13
CA VAL A 239 2.02 -21.39 1.82
C VAL A 239 3.15 -21.94 0.95
N ASN A 240 3.53 -21.17 -0.07
CA ASN A 240 4.58 -21.53 -1.01
C ASN A 240 5.82 -20.67 -0.77
N SER A 241 6.98 -21.20 -1.12
CA SER A 241 8.21 -20.41 -1.16
C SER A 241 8.06 -19.21 -2.10
N LEU A 242 8.54 -18.06 -1.64
CA LEU A 242 8.56 -16.81 -2.37
C LEU A 242 9.59 -16.87 -3.49
N THR A 243 9.24 -16.27 -4.64
CA THR A 243 10.11 -16.26 -5.83
C THR A 243 10.99 -15.01 -5.83
N THR A 244 11.85 -14.88 -4.82
CA THR A 244 12.84 -13.80 -4.75
C THR A 244 14.04 -14.07 -5.67
N VAL A 245 14.91 -13.08 -5.84
CA VAL A 245 16.21 -13.23 -6.50
C VAL A 245 17.27 -13.45 -5.42
N ALA A 246 18.00 -14.55 -5.52
CA ALA A 246 19.07 -14.88 -4.57
C ALA A 246 20.14 -13.78 -4.52
N GLY A 247 20.43 -13.27 -3.33
CA GLY A 247 21.41 -12.20 -3.09
C GLY A 247 20.89 -10.79 -3.35
N SER A 248 19.62 -10.63 -3.72
CA SER A 248 18.99 -9.31 -3.85
C SER A 248 18.41 -8.84 -2.51
N SER A 249 18.48 -7.54 -2.26
CA SER A 249 17.85 -6.89 -1.11
C SER A 249 16.39 -6.59 -1.41
N TYR A 250 15.53 -6.85 -0.44
CA TYR A 250 14.11 -6.52 -0.48
C TYR A 250 13.73 -5.70 0.74
N THR A 251 12.77 -4.81 0.56
CA THR A 251 12.07 -4.16 1.67
C THR A 251 10.76 -4.89 1.93
N LEU A 252 10.65 -5.51 3.11
CA LEU A 252 9.38 -5.96 3.68
C LEU A 252 8.72 -4.76 4.34
N GLU A 253 7.50 -4.41 3.95
CA GLU A 253 6.67 -3.43 4.63
C GLU A 253 5.27 -3.99 4.90
N PHE A 254 4.63 -3.47 5.93
CA PHE A 254 3.24 -3.75 6.26
C PHE A 254 2.68 -2.70 7.21
N PHE A 255 1.37 -2.68 7.36
CA PHE A 255 0.69 -1.94 8.41
C PHE A 255 0.27 -2.90 9.52
N ILE A 256 0.51 -2.48 10.75
CA ILE A 256 0.13 -3.22 11.96
C ILE A 256 -0.79 -2.40 12.84
N ARG A 257 -1.75 -3.08 13.44
CA ARG A 257 -2.58 -2.54 14.52
C ARG A 257 -2.68 -3.61 15.60
N ALA A 258 -2.52 -3.23 16.86
CA ALA A 258 -2.59 -4.18 17.98
C ALA A 258 -3.43 -3.62 19.10
N GLN A 259 -4.45 -4.38 19.48
CA GLN A 259 -5.47 -3.94 20.41
C GLN A 259 -5.71 -4.97 21.50
N HIS A 260 -6.19 -4.48 22.64
CA HIS A 260 -6.75 -5.31 23.68
C HIS A 260 -8.27 -5.28 23.57
N ALA A 261 -8.90 -6.44 23.37
CA ALA A 261 -10.33 -6.55 23.56
C ALA A 261 -10.64 -6.43 25.06
N PRO A 262 -11.35 -5.38 25.52
CA PRO A 262 -11.60 -5.18 26.94
C PRO A 262 -12.46 -6.33 27.49
N GLN A 263 -11.83 -7.22 28.26
CA GLN A 263 -12.50 -8.38 28.85
C GLN A 263 -12.32 -8.40 30.37
N PRO A 264 -13.41 -8.53 31.15
CA PRO A 264 -13.30 -8.69 32.59
C PRO A 264 -12.46 -9.94 32.91
N ASN A 265 -11.43 -9.77 33.73
CA ASN A 265 -10.55 -10.81 34.28
C ASN A 265 -9.41 -11.32 33.38
N PHE A 266 -9.13 -10.70 32.24
CA PHE A 266 -7.90 -10.98 31.52
C PHE A 266 -6.79 -10.03 31.99
N PRO A 267 -5.57 -10.54 32.27
CA PRO A 267 -4.45 -9.66 32.55
C PRO A 267 -4.17 -8.79 31.32
N ASP A 268 -3.78 -7.53 31.56
CA ASP A 268 -3.20 -6.66 30.53
C ASP A 268 -1.86 -7.26 30.09
N ILE A 269 -1.92 -8.20 29.15
CA ILE A 269 -0.74 -8.69 28.45
C ILE A 269 -0.48 -7.71 27.32
N THR A 270 0.77 -7.32 27.11
CA THR A 270 1.14 -6.49 25.96
C THR A 270 1.05 -7.33 24.68
N PRO A 271 0.30 -6.90 23.64
CA PRO A 271 0.33 -7.57 22.35
C PRO A 271 1.77 -7.66 21.84
N ALA A 272 2.16 -8.82 21.32
CA ALA A 272 3.48 -9.06 20.77
C ALA A 272 3.41 -10.00 19.57
N MET A 273 4.32 -9.79 18.62
CA MET A 273 4.47 -10.58 17.41
C MET A 273 5.93 -10.63 16.98
N ASP A 274 6.37 -11.80 16.54
CA ASP A 274 7.63 -12.03 15.88
C ASP A 274 7.45 -12.03 14.35
N ILE A 275 8.40 -11.43 13.66
CA ILE A 275 8.52 -11.45 12.20
C ILE A 275 9.62 -12.46 11.87
N ILE A 276 9.26 -13.46 11.09
CA ILE A 276 10.12 -14.61 10.83
C ILE A 276 10.40 -14.70 9.33
N TRP A 277 11.67 -14.61 8.96
CA TRP A 277 12.16 -14.76 7.59
C TRP A 277 12.98 -16.04 7.50
N ASN A 278 12.60 -16.97 6.63
CA ASN A 278 13.30 -18.25 6.45
C ASN A 278 13.48 -19.07 7.74
N GLY A 279 12.51 -18.96 8.67
CA GLY A 279 12.54 -19.64 9.96
C GLY A 279 13.38 -18.95 11.04
N GLU A 280 13.99 -17.81 10.74
CA GLU A 280 14.70 -16.97 11.71
C GLU A 280 13.89 -15.72 12.06
N THR A 281 13.75 -15.42 13.35
CA THR A 281 13.13 -14.17 13.82
C THR A 281 14.03 -12.99 13.49
N ILE A 282 13.59 -12.12 12.58
CA ILE A 282 14.33 -10.91 12.18
C ILE A 282 13.98 -9.69 13.04
N ALA A 283 12.79 -9.69 13.65
CA ALA A 283 12.34 -8.65 14.55
C ALA A 283 11.20 -9.16 15.45
N GLY A 284 11.07 -8.53 16.62
CA GLY A 284 9.91 -8.68 17.51
C GLY A 284 9.28 -7.32 17.76
N LEU A 285 7.97 -7.23 17.53
CA LEU A 285 7.17 -6.03 17.79
C LEU A 285 6.32 -6.29 19.03
N GLY A 286 6.28 -5.31 19.94
CA GLY A 286 5.48 -5.38 21.14
C GLY A 286 4.94 -4.01 21.51
N GLY A 287 3.67 -3.96 21.94
CA GLY A 287 3.02 -2.72 22.32
C GLY A 287 1.55 -2.68 21.93
N PHE A 288 0.92 -1.56 22.28
CA PHE A 288 -0.42 -1.23 21.81
C PHE A 288 -0.29 -0.27 20.63
N PHE A 289 -0.88 -0.66 19.51
CA PHE A 289 -0.95 0.16 18.29
C PHE A 289 -2.44 0.40 18.03
N PRO A 290 -3.05 1.42 18.67
CA PRO A 290 -4.49 1.65 18.58
C PRO A 290 -4.93 2.00 17.14
N ASP A 291 -4.03 2.65 16.42
CA ASP A 291 -4.14 3.03 15.01
C ASP A 291 -3.18 2.19 14.16
N TRP A 292 -3.43 2.15 12.85
CA TRP A 292 -2.53 1.52 11.89
C TRP A 292 -1.18 2.21 11.88
N THR A 293 -0.13 1.42 12.04
CA THR A 293 1.25 1.88 12.10
C THR A 293 2.03 1.17 11.00
N TRP A 294 2.75 1.93 10.18
CA TRP A 294 3.62 1.38 9.15
C TRP A 294 4.91 0.86 9.78
N GLU A 295 5.34 -0.32 9.34
CA GLU A 295 6.60 -0.95 9.74
C GLU A 295 7.36 -1.43 8.50
N SER A 296 8.69 -1.40 8.55
CA SER A 296 9.52 -1.90 7.45
C SER A 296 10.84 -2.52 7.90
N PHE A 297 11.29 -3.52 7.13
CA PHE A 297 12.50 -4.30 7.40
C PHE A 297 13.23 -4.63 6.09
N GLN A 298 14.56 -4.63 6.13
CA GLN A 298 15.37 -5.11 5.03
C GLN A 298 15.63 -6.61 5.18
N VAL A 299 15.42 -7.37 4.10
CA VAL A 299 15.70 -8.80 4.04
C VAL A 299 16.46 -9.16 2.76
N GLU A 300 17.27 -10.21 2.81
CA GLU A 300 17.98 -10.73 1.63
C GLU A 300 17.24 -11.95 1.09
N GLY A 301 16.98 -11.94 -0.22
CA GLY A 301 16.34 -13.06 -0.92
C GLY A 301 17.29 -14.24 -1.10
N THR A 302 16.76 -15.46 -0.96
CA THR A 302 17.49 -16.71 -1.20
C THR A 302 17.00 -17.46 -2.46
N GLY A 303 15.88 -17.02 -3.04
CA GLY A 303 15.23 -17.65 -4.19
C GLY A 303 14.20 -18.72 -3.83
N SER A 304 13.99 -18.98 -2.54
CA SER A 304 12.99 -19.92 -2.03
C SER A 304 12.54 -19.54 -0.63
N ASP A 305 12.28 -18.25 -0.40
CA ASP A 305 12.10 -17.71 0.93
C ASP A 305 10.73 -18.04 1.54
N THR A 306 10.61 -17.91 2.85
CA THR A 306 9.33 -17.95 3.57
C THR A 306 9.22 -16.75 4.50
N LEU A 307 7.99 -16.25 4.64
CA LEU A 307 7.65 -15.21 5.60
C LEU A 307 6.58 -15.75 6.55
N ALA A 308 6.73 -15.44 7.83
CA ALA A 308 5.69 -15.67 8.82
C ALA A 308 5.62 -14.53 9.85
N PHE A 309 4.42 -14.35 10.38
CA PHE A 309 4.12 -13.49 11.50
C PHE A 309 3.54 -14.38 12.60
N HIS A 310 4.20 -14.43 13.75
CA HIS A 310 3.83 -15.32 14.85
C HIS A 310 3.53 -14.49 16.11
N GLY A 311 2.37 -14.67 16.71
CA GLY A 311 2.00 -13.96 17.91
C GLY A 311 0.49 -13.80 18.04
N GLY A 312 0.09 -12.77 18.78
CA GLY A 312 -1.31 -12.55 19.13
C GLY A 312 -1.82 -13.61 20.10
N VAL A 313 -2.21 -13.21 21.30
CA VAL A 313 -2.83 -14.10 22.29
C VAL A 313 -4.07 -13.41 22.79
N TRP A 314 -5.23 -14.00 22.57
CA TRP A 314 -6.49 -13.43 23.06
C TRP A 314 -6.39 -13.10 24.56
N PRO A 315 -6.83 -11.91 25.00
CA PRO A 315 -7.66 -10.92 24.30
C PRO A 315 -6.89 -9.88 23.48
N ASN A 316 -5.59 -10.06 23.29
CA ASN A 316 -4.80 -9.19 22.44
C ASN A 316 -4.82 -9.69 21.01
N THR A 317 -5.37 -8.86 20.13
CA THR A 317 -5.38 -9.12 18.70
C THR A 317 -4.34 -8.26 18.01
N ILE A 318 -3.77 -8.80 16.94
CA ILE A 318 -2.86 -8.09 16.04
C ILE A 318 -3.44 -8.20 14.65
N ALA A 319 -3.73 -7.07 14.03
CA ALA A 319 -4.16 -6.98 12.64
C ALA A 319 -2.96 -6.56 11.78
N LEU A 320 -2.83 -7.20 10.63
CA LEU A 320 -1.81 -6.96 9.62
C LEU A 320 -2.51 -6.70 8.29
N ASP A 321 -2.07 -5.69 7.57
CA ASP A 321 -2.60 -5.34 6.26
C ASP A 321 -1.51 -4.73 5.38
N ASP A 322 -1.77 -4.65 4.07
CA ASP A 322 -0.88 -4.06 3.07
C ASP A 322 0.56 -4.60 3.17
N ILE A 323 0.71 -5.92 3.19
CA ILE A 323 2.01 -6.58 3.29
C ILE A 323 2.68 -6.63 1.91
N TYR A 324 3.80 -5.93 1.75
CA TYR A 324 4.57 -5.92 0.51
C TYR A 324 6.01 -6.38 0.74
N LEU A 325 6.56 -7.08 -0.25
CA LEU A 325 7.97 -7.42 -0.32
C LEU A 325 8.53 -6.89 -1.63
N LEU A 326 9.14 -5.72 -1.57
CA LEU A 326 9.52 -4.92 -2.73
C LEU A 326 11.02 -5.06 -3.00
N LEU A 327 11.40 -5.33 -4.24
CA LEU A 327 12.80 -5.37 -4.66
C LEU A 327 13.39 -3.96 -4.64
N ASN A 328 14.58 -3.80 -4.04
CA ASN A 328 15.32 -2.53 -4.00
C ASN A 328 16.08 -2.25 -5.30
#